data_AF-A0A6P7T8A6-F1
#
_entry.id   AF-A0A6P7T8A6-F1
#
_cell.length_a   1.000
_cell.length_b   1.000
_cell.length_c   1.000
_cell.angle_alpha   90.00
_cell.angle_beta   90.00
_cell.angle_gamma   90.00
#
_symmetry.space_group_name_H-M   'P 1'
#
loop_
_entity.id
_entity.type
_entity.pdbx_description
1 polymer ?
#
loop_
_entity_poly.entity_id
_entity_poly.type
_entity_poly.pdbx_seq_one_letter_code
_entity_poly.pdbx_strand_id
1 'polypeptide(L)'
;MLILAHHCHTSACNMEGISNVLRAARVLNQRLSQAEEFNLMISLLTGVGRFNEMTYIFDALKQHHQFELLMRKGMEKEDQLRSAILDYLKRFHPNDSDSYTMVALNFTMFREIGQMLEELAQKNLDILKRKPLVNSSEVVLLLQKIHQYFSDAAKSYMKDNILRHAEYCVRQARLLLLQMDLLPAGIHVINLTPEEATNFIKEHPKFSEALIVSEAYNRNAVWSEALCNRIIIHGDFRYLQDLKAYIRLNPSLIIDTIDRYKQMTQKPPQCLDNIKKLLTHCKDIRLQYQLGKELELKDFITQLEDGSNSAYILDLEALRGSSHFSF
;
A
#
# COMPACT_ATOMS: atom_id res chain seq x y z
N MET A 1 44.47 27.03 -3.13
CA MET A 1 44.52 28.49 -2.93
C MET A 1 43.13 29.13 -2.82
N LEU A 2 42.23 28.99 -3.81
CA LEU A 2 40.88 29.60 -3.73
C LEU A 2 40.04 29.10 -2.53
N ILE A 3 40.08 27.81 -2.23
CA ILE A 3 39.39 27.22 -1.06
C ILE A 3 39.88 27.86 0.25
N LEU A 4 41.21 27.96 0.42
CA LEU A 4 41.81 28.62 1.59
C LEU A 4 41.47 30.11 1.66
N ALA A 5 41.49 30.81 0.53
CA ALA A 5 41.09 32.22 0.47
C ALA A 5 39.63 32.43 0.88
N HIS A 6 38.73 31.54 0.45
CA HIS A 6 37.34 31.54 0.88
C HIS A 6 37.20 31.33 2.39
N HIS A 7 37.92 30.36 2.98
CA HIS A 7 37.90 30.15 4.42
C HIS A 7 38.40 31.40 5.17
N CYS A 8 39.52 32.00 4.74
CA CYS A 8 40.04 33.23 5.35
C CYS A 8 39.04 34.39 5.26
N HIS A 9 38.41 34.62 4.10
CA HIS A 9 37.42 35.68 3.95
C HIS A 9 36.12 35.41 4.72
N THR A 10 35.73 34.14 4.84
CA THR A 10 34.58 33.73 5.66
C THR A 10 34.87 33.95 7.14
N SER A 11 36.06 33.57 7.63
CA SER A 11 36.48 33.85 9.02
C SER A 11 36.62 35.34 9.31
N ALA A 12 37.02 36.14 8.33
CA ALA A 12 37.12 37.60 8.44
C ALA A 12 35.79 38.34 8.16
N CYS A 13 34.69 37.63 7.91
CA CYS A 13 33.38 38.18 7.51
C CYS A 13 33.44 39.18 6.33
N ASN A 14 34.41 39.03 5.42
CA ASN A 14 34.62 39.93 4.29
C ASN A 14 33.76 39.49 3.09
N MET A 15 32.57 40.08 2.95
CA MET A 15 31.61 39.76 1.89
C MET A 15 32.14 40.06 0.47
N GLU A 16 32.93 41.12 0.30
CA GLU A 16 33.54 41.46 -0.99
C GLU A 16 34.61 40.43 -1.40
N GLY A 17 35.41 39.98 -0.42
CA GLY A 17 36.38 38.91 -0.60
C GLY A 17 35.72 37.59 -1.02
N ILE A 18 34.60 37.23 -0.38
CA ILE A 18 33.82 36.04 -0.74
C ILE A 18 33.28 36.14 -2.17
N SER A 19 32.69 37.28 -2.55
CA SER A 19 32.17 37.51 -3.90
C SER A 19 33.27 37.41 -4.97
N ASN A 20 34.44 37.97 -4.69
CA ASN A 20 35.60 37.88 -5.59
C ASN A 20 36.10 36.44 -5.74
N VAL A 21 36.13 35.65 -4.66
CA VAL A 21 36.48 34.23 -4.72
C VAL A 21 35.46 33.43 -5.54
N LEU A 22 34.16 33.69 -5.38
CA LEU A 22 33.12 33.01 -6.16
C LEU A 22 33.19 33.36 -7.65
N ARG A 23 33.50 34.62 -7.99
CA ARG A 23 33.72 35.05 -9.38
C ARG A 23 34.94 34.37 -9.98
N ALA A 24 36.05 34.32 -9.24
CA ALA A 24 37.26 33.62 -9.67
C ALA A 24 37.01 32.11 -9.84
N ALA A 25 36.26 31.49 -8.92
CA ALA A 25 35.85 30.10 -9.01
C ALA A 25 35.01 29.82 -10.26
N ARG A 26 34.12 30.74 -10.65
CA ARG A 26 33.33 30.61 -11.89
C ARG A 26 34.19 30.65 -13.15
N VAL A 27 35.16 31.56 -13.23
CA VAL A 27 36.12 31.62 -14.35
C VAL A 27 37.00 30.37 -14.39
N LEU A 28 37.45 29.90 -13.22
CA LEU A 28 38.22 28.66 -13.12
C LEU A 28 37.40 27.45 -13.57
N ASN A 29 36.13 27.36 -13.18
CA ASN A 29 35.23 26.27 -13.58
C ASN A 29 35.09 26.17 -15.11
N GLN A 30 35.02 27.29 -15.82
CA GLN A 30 34.98 27.28 -17.29
C GLN A 30 36.24 26.63 -17.90
N ARG A 31 37.42 26.94 -17.35
CA ARG A 31 38.68 26.33 -17.79
C ARG A 31 38.77 24.85 -17.44
N LEU A 32 38.33 24.48 -16.22
CA LEU A 32 38.31 23.08 -15.77
C LEU A 32 37.34 22.23 -16.58
N SER A 33 36.17 22.77 -16.93
CA SER A 33 35.19 22.10 -17.79
C SER A 33 35.74 21.84 -19.19
N GLN A 34 36.49 22.80 -19.77
CA GLN A 34 37.15 22.63 -21.07
C GLN A 34 38.30 21.62 -21.02
N ALA A 35 38.98 21.51 -19.88
CA ALA A 35 40.06 20.56 -19.66
C ALA A 35 39.57 19.18 -19.19
N GLU A 36 38.24 18.98 -19.05
CA GLU A 36 37.61 17.74 -18.54
C GLU A 36 38.08 17.31 -17.13
N GLU A 37 38.56 18.27 -16.33
CA GLU A 37 39.08 18.03 -14.97
C GLU A 37 37.97 18.08 -13.91
N PHE A 38 37.00 17.17 -14.04
CA PHE A 38 35.79 17.19 -13.22
C PHE A 38 36.03 16.92 -11.73
N ASN A 39 37.04 16.12 -11.37
CA ASN A 39 37.38 15.87 -9.96
C ASN A 39 37.84 17.15 -9.24
N LEU A 40 38.53 18.04 -9.95
CA LEU A 40 38.96 19.34 -9.42
C LEU A 40 37.77 20.29 -9.25
N MET A 41 36.77 20.22 -10.14
CA MET A 41 35.52 20.97 -9.99
C MET A 41 34.75 20.53 -8.75
N ILE A 42 34.66 19.21 -8.49
CA ILE A 42 34.05 18.67 -7.27
C ILE A 42 34.82 19.12 -6.03
N SER A 43 36.15 19.05 -6.05
CA SER A 43 37.00 19.47 -4.93
C SER A 43 36.87 20.97 -4.63
N LEU A 44 36.70 21.79 -5.68
CA LEU A 44 36.44 23.23 -5.55
C LEU A 44 35.07 23.49 -4.93
N LEU A 45 34.04 22.78 -5.40
CA LEU A 45 32.67 22.90 -4.92
C LEU A 45 32.57 22.53 -3.43
N THR A 46 33.08 21.36 -3.04
CA THR A 46 33.03 20.87 -1.65
C THR A 46 33.93 21.69 -0.74
N GLY A 47 35.10 22.14 -1.22
CA GLY A 47 36.00 23.00 -0.45
C GLY A 47 35.41 24.37 -0.14
N VAL A 48 34.64 24.96 -1.06
CA VAL A 48 34.00 26.27 -0.84
C VAL A 48 32.69 26.13 -0.05
N GLY A 49 31.94 25.03 -0.22
CA GLY A 49 30.72 24.73 0.56
C GLY A 49 29.51 25.64 0.29
N ARG A 50 29.62 26.62 -0.61
CA ARG A 50 28.52 27.53 -1.00
C ARG A 50 27.74 27.00 -2.20
N PHE A 51 27.14 25.81 -2.04
CA PHE A 51 26.53 25.04 -3.13
C PHE A 51 25.46 25.82 -3.93
N ASN A 52 24.60 26.60 -3.25
CA ASN A 52 23.55 27.40 -3.90
C ASN A 52 24.10 28.54 -4.78
N GLU A 53 25.30 29.05 -4.47
CA GLU A 53 25.95 30.13 -5.23
C GLU A 53 26.85 29.58 -6.36
N MET A 54 27.08 28.26 -6.36
CA MET A 54 27.97 27.55 -7.29
C MET A 54 27.22 26.57 -8.21
N THR A 55 25.94 26.82 -8.47
CA THR A 55 25.09 25.98 -9.36
C THR A 55 25.64 25.85 -10.79
N TYR A 56 26.49 26.79 -11.24
CA TYR A 56 27.18 26.69 -12.52
C TYR A 56 28.08 25.44 -12.64
N ILE A 57 28.54 24.87 -11.52
CA ILE A 57 29.28 23.60 -11.50
C ILE A 57 28.31 22.44 -11.79
N PHE A 58 27.09 22.48 -11.28
CA PHE A 58 26.04 21.50 -11.58
C PHE A 58 25.68 21.51 -13.06
N ASP A 59 25.52 22.70 -13.65
CA ASP A 59 25.26 22.86 -15.09
C ASP A 59 26.38 22.21 -15.93
N ALA A 60 27.64 22.52 -15.63
CA ALA A 60 28.79 21.99 -16.35
C ALA A 60 28.87 20.45 -16.24
N LEU A 61 28.71 19.90 -15.05
CA LEU A 61 28.72 18.44 -14.84
C LEU A 61 27.56 17.75 -15.57
N LYS A 62 26.37 18.37 -15.59
CA LYS A 62 25.21 17.81 -16.30
C LYS A 62 25.41 17.83 -17.82
N GLN A 63 25.95 18.92 -18.36
CA GLN A 63 26.24 19.05 -19.81
C GLN A 63 27.26 18.00 -20.29
N HIS A 64 28.22 17.63 -19.45
CA HIS A 64 29.22 16.62 -19.76
C HIS A 64 28.83 15.18 -19.32
N HIS A 65 27.58 14.94 -18.90
CA HIS A 65 27.11 13.65 -18.39
C HIS A 65 27.92 13.11 -17.19
N GLN A 66 28.55 13.99 -16.41
CA GLN A 66 29.35 13.66 -15.23
C GLN A 66 28.64 14.03 -13.91
N PHE A 67 27.31 14.15 -13.94
CA PHE A 67 26.52 14.54 -12.77
C PHE A 67 26.64 13.54 -11.61
N GLU A 68 26.91 12.26 -11.92
CA GLU A 68 27.17 11.20 -10.94
C GLU A 68 28.38 11.46 -10.04
N LEU A 69 29.30 12.34 -10.43
CA LEU A 69 30.44 12.70 -9.58
C LEU A 69 30.01 13.44 -8.31
N LEU A 70 28.85 14.11 -8.33
CA LEU A 70 28.23 14.75 -7.15
C LEU A 70 27.69 13.75 -6.13
N MET A 71 27.81 12.46 -6.42
CA MET A 71 27.22 11.37 -5.65
C MET A 71 28.26 10.34 -5.18
N ARG A 72 29.55 10.62 -5.34
CA ARG A 72 30.59 9.68 -4.89
C ARG A 72 30.59 9.50 -3.37
N LYS A 73 30.98 8.29 -2.94
CA LYS A 73 31.15 7.88 -1.53
C LYS A 73 31.93 8.95 -0.75
N GLY A 74 31.30 9.51 0.28
CA GLY A 74 31.85 10.55 1.15
C GLY A 74 31.02 11.84 1.20
N MET A 75 30.28 12.15 0.13
CA MET A 75 29.47 13.38 0.05
C MET A 75 28.01 13.20 0.53
N GLU A 76 27.61 11.96 0.80
CA GLU A 76 26.28 11.59 1.33
C GLU A 76 25.99 12.23 2.70
N LYS A 77 27.02 12.62 3.45
CA LYS A 77 26.90 13.20 4.80
C LYS A 77 26.65 14.71 4.79
N GLU A 78 26.71 15.36 3.64
CA GLU A 78 26.64 16.82 3.54
C GLU A 78 25.22 17.28 3.17
N ASP A 79 24.41 17.52 4.19
CA ASP A 79 22.99 17.91 4.05
C ASP A 79 22.76 19.16 3.17
N GLN A 80 23.74 20.07 3.17
CA GLN A 80 23.69 21.30 2.37
C GLN A 80 23.89 21.02 0.87
N LEU A 81 24.80 20.10 0.52
CA LEU A 81 25.00 19.66 -0.86
C LEU A 81 23.75 18.94 -1.36
N ARG A 82 23.20 18.02 -0.56
CA ARG A 82 21.94 17.32 -0.86
C ARG A 82 20.82 18.31 -1.17
N SER A 83 20.60 19.29 -0.29
CA SER A 83 19.54 20.30 -0.45
C SER A 83 19.74 21.14 -1.71
N ALA A 84 20.98 21.55 -2.01
CA ALA A 84 21.31 22.36 -3.17
C ALA A 84 21.12 21.59 -4.49
N ILE A 85 21.48 20.31 -4.54
CA ILE A 85 21.27 19.46 -5.74
C ILE A 85 19.78 19.28 -6.01
N LEU A 86 18.98 19.00 -4.96
CA LEU A 86 17.53 18.83 -5.10
C LEU A 86 16.84 20.12 -5.54
N ASP A 87 17.21 21.26 -4.95
CA ASP A 87 16.66 22.56 -5.31
C ASP A 87 17.05 22.93 -6.76
N TYR A 88 18.29 22.63 -7.17
CA TYR A 88 18.73 22.79 -8.56
C TYR A 88 17.89 21.95 -9.53
N LEU A 89 17.71 20.64 -9.27
CA LEU A 89 16.91 19.77 -10.14
C LEU A 89 15.44 20.25 -10.22
N LYS A 90 14.84 20.63 -9.08
CA LYS A 90 13.45 21.13 -9.05
C LYS A 90 13.28 22.44 -9.83
N ARG A 91 14.24 23.36 -9.75
CA ARG A 91 14.15 24.68 -10.40
C ARG A 91 14.47 24.64 -11.89
N PHE A 92 15.52 23.92 -12.27
CA PHE A 92 16.06 23.97 -13.63
C PHE A 92 15.70 22.75 -14.48
N HIS A 93 15.35 21.61 -13.87
CA HIS A 93 15.05 20.35 -14.57
C HIS A 93 13.83 19.60 -13.98
N PRO A 94 12.64 20.25 -13.87
CA PRO A 94 11.48 19.67 -13.17
C PRO A 94 10.92 18.38 -13.81
N ASN A 95 11.23 18.12 -15.08
CA ASN A 95 10.76 16.95 -15.82
C ASN A 95 11.79 15.81 -15.87
N ASP A 96 12.98 15.99 -15.31
CA ASP A 96 14.05 14.99 -15.32
C ASP A 96 13.94 14.03 -14.13
N SER A 97 13.01 13.09 -14.25
CA SER A 97 12.75 12.06 -13.23
C SER A 97 13.95 11.16 -12.98
N ASP A 98 14.78 10.93 -13.99
CA ASP A 98 15.88 9.97 -13.92
C ASP A 98 17.02 10.53 -13.06
N SER A 99 17.41 11.79 -13.32
CA SER A 99 18.41 12.47 -12.50
C SER A 99 17.94 12.65 -11.06
N TYR A 100 16.65 12.94 -10.85
CA TYR A 100 16.07 13.05 -9.51
C TYR A 100 16.10 11.71 -8.76
N THR A 101 15.66 10.64 -9.42
CA THR A 101 15.66 9.28 -8.85
C THR A 101 17.06 8.84 -8.48
N MET A 102 18.03 9.08 -9.36
CA MET A 102 19.43 8.77 -9.14
C MET A 102 19.98 9.51 -7.90
N VAL A 103 19.76 10.82 -7.79
CA VAL A 103 20.19 11.62 -6.63
C VAL A 103 19.53 11.12 -5.35
N ALA A 104 18.23 10.87 -5.40
CA ALA A 104 17.49 10.37 -4.24
C ALA A 104 18.00 8.97 -3.80
N LEU A 105 18.35 8.09 -4.74
CA LEU A 105 18.91 6.77 -4.42
C LEU A 105 20.27 6.91 -3.71
N ASN A 106 21.11 7.84 -4.17
CA ASN A 106 22.43 8.04 -3.59
C ASN A 106 22.37 8.62 -2.17
N PHE A 107 21.42 9.53 -1.90
CA PHE A 107 21.21 10.07 -0.56
C PHE A 107 20.28 9.21 0.31
N THR A 108 20.00 7.96 -0.10
CA THR A 108 19.11 7.04 0.62
C THR A 108 17.73 7.63 0.93
N MET A 109 17.25 8.54 0.08
CA MET A 109 15.95 9.21 0.16
C MET A 109 14.84 8.27 -0.31
N PHE A 110 14.81 7.08 0.26
CA PHE A 110 13.88 6.02 -0.12
C PHE A 110 12.43 6.41 0.15
N ARG A 111 12.18 7.25 1.16
CA ARG A 111 10.88 7.87 1.41
C ARG A 111 10.44 8.75 0.26
N GLU A 112 11.29 9.66 -0.21
CA GLU A 112 10.96 10.61 -1.25
C GLU A 112 10.77 9.93 -2.60
N ILE A 113 11.57 8.88 -2.89
CA ILE A 113 11.38 8.01 -4.05
C ILE A 113 10.03 7.30 -3.95
N GLY A 114 9.73 6.70 -2.79
CA GLY A 114 8.46 6.02 -2.54
C GLY A 114 7.27 6.95 -2.79
N GLN A 115 7.32 8.16 -2.24
CA GLN A 115 6.28 9.16 -2.39
C GLN A 115 6.11 9.61 -3.85
N MET A 116 7.21 9.89 -4.56
CA MET A 116 7.16 10.28 -5.95
C MET A 116 6.52 9.18 -6.83
N LEU A 117 6.92 7.92 -6.63
CA LEU A 117 6.38 6.79 -7.37
C LEU A 117 4.89 6.54 -7.05
N GLU A 118 4.50 6.65 -5.78
CA GLU A 118 3.09 6.57 -5.35
C GLU A 118 2.25 7.68 -6.00
N GLU A 119 2.73 8.93 -6.02
CA GLU A 119 2.05 10.05 -6.69
C GLU A 119 1.94 9.83 -8.20
N LEU A 120 2.96 9.28 -8.86
CA LEU A 120 2.91 8.93 -10.28
C LEU A 120 1.87 7.83 -10.54
N ALA A 121 1.82 6.80 -9.69
CA ALA A 121 0.83 5.73 -9.79
C ALA A 121 -0.59 6.31 -9.66
N GLN A 122 -0.83 7.17 -8.66
CA GLN A 122 -2.12 7.78 -8.40
C GLN A 122 -2.59 8.69 -9.55
N LYS A 123 -1.68 9.51 -10.11
CA LYS A 123 -1.97 10.34 -11.29
C LYS A 123 -2.40 9.49 -12.48
N ASN A 124 -1.74 8.37 -12.73
CA ASN A 124 -2.10 7.47 -13.82
C ASN A 124 -3.42 6.71 -13.56
N LEU A 125 -3.73 6.38 -12.31
CA LEU A 125 -5.06 5.88 -11.93
C LEU A 125 -6.17 6.90 -12.20
N ASP A 126 -5.93 8.18 -11.90
CA ASP A 126 -6.91 9.24 -12.18
C ASP A 126 -7.13 9.47 -13.68
N ILE A 127 -6.12 9.23 -14.52
CA ILE A 127 -6.28 9.20 -15.97
C ILE A 127 -7.19 8.04 -16.38
N LEU A 128 -7.00 6.84 -15.80
CA LEU A 128 -7.83 5.68 -16.08
C LEU A 128 -9.30 5.88 -15.69
N LYS A 129 -9.60 6.63 -14.61
CA LYS A 129 -10.99 6.97 -14.24
C LYS A 129 -11.78 7.65 -15.36
N ARG A 130 -11.08 8.36 -16.26
CA ARG A 130 -11.69 9.15 -17.34
C ARG A 130 -11.76 8.39 -18.66
N LYS A 131 -11.19 7.19 -18.74
CA LYS A 131 -11.17 6.34 -19.94
C LYS A 131 -12.05 5.11 -19.70
N PRO A 132 -12.69 4.55 -20.75
CA PRO A 132 -13.39 3.28 -20.60
C PRO A 132 -12.37 2.16 -20.35
N LEU A 133 -12.59 1.38 -19.29
CA LEU A 133 -11.78 0.21 -18.93
C LEU A 133 -12.15 -0.98 -19.83
N VAL A 134 -11.71 -0.90 -21.09
CA VAL A 134 -11.88 -1.96 -22.09
C VAL A 134 -10.61 -2.81 -22.14
N ASN A 135 -10.75 -4.10 -22.46
CA ASN A 135 -9.62 -4.98 -22.73
C ASN A 135 -8.88 -4.57 -24.01
N SER A 136 -8.01 -3.56 -23.90
CA SER A 136 -7.16 -3.06 -24.98
C SER A 136 -5.69 -3.08 -24.56
N SER A 137 -4.79 -3.22 -25.54
CA SER A 137 -3.35 -3.21 -25.27
C SER A 137 -2.89 -1.92 -24.58
N GLU A 138 -3.50 -0.77 -24.88
CA GLU A 138 -3.17 0.51 -24.25
C GLU A 138 -3.52 0.51 -22.76
N VAL A 139 -4.72 0.00 -22.40
CA VAL A 139 -5.17 -0.07 -21.00
C VAL A 139 -4.32 -1.06 -20.21
N VAL A 140 -4.00 -2.23 -20.79
CA VAL A 140 -3.15 -3.23 -20.14
C VAL A 140 -1.74 -2.68 -19.88
N LEU A 141 -1.11 -2.02 -20.87
CA LEU A 141 0.21 -1.41 -20.68
C LEU A 141 0.19 -0.31 -19.61
N LEU A 142 -0.89 0.48 -19.55
CA LEU A 142 -1.03 1.50 -18.51
C LEU A 142 -1.21 0.88 -17.12
N LEU A 143 -2.03 -0.18 -16.98
CA LEU A 143 -2.18 -0.92 -15.73
C LEU A 143 -0.86 -1.54 -15.27
N GLN A 144 -0.08 -2.14 -16.17
CA GLN A 144 1.25 -2.68 -15.88
C GLN A 144 2.20 -1.59 -15.38
N LYS A 145 2.18 -0.41 -16.01
CA LYS A 145 2.99 0.73 -15.60
C LYS A 145 2.62 1.23 -14.20
N ILE A 146 1.32 1.35 -13.90
CA ILE A 146 0.86 1.74 -12.56
C ILE A 146 1.25 0.68 -11.52
N HIS A 147 1.08 -0.60 -11.85
CA HIS A 147 1.47 -1.71 -10.99
C HIS A 147 2.97 -1.66 -10.66
N GLN A 148 3.81 -1.36 -11.66
CA GLN A 148 5.25 -1.19 -11.46
C GLN A 148 5.56 -0.03 -10.52
N TYR A 149 4.91 1.13 -10.70
CA TYR A 149 5.09 2.27 -9.79
C TYR A 149 4.74 1.94 -8.34
N PHE A 150 3.59 1.30 -8.07
CA PHE A 150 3.27 0.87 -6.71
C PHE A 150 4.24 -0.18 -6.17
N SER A 151 4.68 -1.13 -6.99
CA SER A 151 5.63 -2.17 -6.57
C SER A 151 6.99 -1.59 -6.20
N ASP A 152 7.48 -0.61 -6.96
CA ASP A 152 8.76 0.04 -6.70
C ASP A 152 8.66 1.06 -5.57
N ALA A 153 7.50 1.73 -5.40
CA ALA A 153 7.19 2.54 -4.22
C ALA A 153 7.22 1.69 -2.94
N ALA A 154 6.58 0.51 -2.95
CA ALA A 154 6.57 -0.40 -1.81
C ALA A 154 7.99 -0.83 -1.40
N LYS A 155 8.83 -1.21 -2.38
CA LYS A 155 10.24 -1.56 -2.13
C LYS A 155 11.02 -0.39 -1.52
N SER A 156 10.76 0.83 -1.98
CA SER A 156 11.42 2.03 -1.47
C SER A 156 10.98 2.31 -0.02
N TYR A 157 9.68 2.30 0.27
CA TYR A 157 9.18 2.49 1.63
C TYR A 157 9.64 1.40 2.61
N MET A 158 9.78 0.15 2.16
CA MET A 158 10.34 -0.93 3.00
C MET A 158 11.79 -0.64 3.40
N LYS A 159 12.61 -0.08 2.50
CA LYS A 159 14.01 0.27 2.81
C LYS A 159 14.11 1.36 3.87
N ASP A 160 13.10 2.22 3.99
CA ASP A 160 13.03 3.28 5.00
C ASP A 160 12.16 2.91 6.23
N ASN A 161 11.74 1.64 6.35
CA ASN A 161 10.86 1.14 7.43
C ASN A 161 9.48 1.85 7.52
N ILE A 162 8.98 2.45 6.44
CA ILE A 162 7.66 3.07 6.37
C ILE A 162 6.61 2.00 6.01
N LEU A 163 6.33 1.13 6.97
CA LEU A 163 5.55 -0.10 6.74
C LEU A 163 4.11 0.16 6.26
N ARG A 164 3.44 1.20 6.77
CA ARG A 164 2.04 1.50 6.40
C ARG A 164 1.90 1.89 4.92
N HIS A 165 2.80 2.72 4.41
CA HIS A 165 2.80 3.11 3.00
C HIS A 165 3.25 1.95 2.11
N ALA A 166 4.24 1.17 2.54
CA ALA A 166 4.64 -0.05 1.84
C ALA A 166 3.47 -1.03 1.69
N GLU A 167 2.74 -1.30 2.78
CA GLU A 167 1.58 -2.18 2.79
C GLU A 167 0.45 -1.66 1.88
N TYR A 168 0.15 -0.36 1.94
CA TYR A 168 -0.81 0.27 1.04
C TYR A 168 -0.43 0.05 -0.44
N CYS A 169 0.82 0.35 -0.79
CA CYS A 169 1.33 0.15 -2.16
C CYS A 169 1.25 -1.31 -2.61
N VAL A 170 1.59 -2.28 -1.74
CA VAL A 170 1.45 -3.72 -2.05
C VAL A 170 0.00 -4.09 -2.33
N ARG A 171 -0.96 -3.60 -1.52
CA ARG A 171 -2.39 -3.88 -1.72
C ARG A 171 -2.90 -3.28 -3.04
N GLN A 172 -2.50 -2.05 -3.37
CA GLN A 172 -2.85 -1.44 -4.67
C GLN A 172 -2.21 -2.19 -5.84
N ALA A 173 -0.95 -2.62 -5.73
CA ALA A 173 -0.28 -3.41 -6.76
C ALA A 173 -1.00 -4.75 -7.02
N ARG A 174 -1.47 -5.43 -5.96
CA ARG A 174 -2.28 -6.66 -6.07
C ARG A 174 -3.64 -6.41 -6.71
N LEU A 175 -4.31 -5.32 -6.36
CA LEU A 175 -5.59 -4.94 -6.97
C LEU A 175 -5.45 -4.72 -8.48
N LEU A 176 -4.34 -4.09 -8.91
CA LEU A 176 -4.06 -3.87 -10.33
C LEU A 176 -3.79 -5.18 -11.08
N LEU A 177 -3.10 -6.14 -10.47
CA LEU A 177 -2.94 -7.47 -11.05
C LEU A 177 -4.31 -8.15 -11.24
N LEU A 178 -5.14 -8.14 -10.20
CA LEU A 178 -6.49 -8.68 -10.28
C LEU A 178 -7.32 -7.99 -11.38
N GLN A 179 -7.21 -6.67 -11.51
CA GLN A 179 -7.89 -5.93 -12.57
C GLN A 179 -7.46 -6.38 -13.97
N MET A 180 -6.17 -6.65 -14.19
CA MET A 180 -5.68 -7.15 -15.47
C MET A 180 -6.24 -8.54 -15.77
N ASP A 181 -6.32 -9.41 -14.78
CA ASP A 181 -6.87 -10.77 -14.92
C ASP A 181 -8.39 -10.76 -15.20
N LEU A 182 -9.11 -9.78 -14.62
CA LEU A 182 -10.56 -9.63 -14.76
C LEU A 182 -11.00 -8.78 -15.97
N LEU A 183 -10.08 -8.05 -16.58
CA LEU A 183 -10.36 -7.18 -17.71
C LEU A 183 -11.00 -7.91 -18.91
N PRO A 184 -10.57 -9.14 -19.30
CA PRO A 184 -11.22 -9.89 -20.39
C PRO A 184 -12.66 -10.29 -20.11
N ALA A 185 -13.02 -10.46 -18.84
CA ALA A 185 -14.38 -10.76 -18.41
C ALA A 185 -15.27 -9.51 -18.33
N GLY A 186 -14.70 -8.31 -18.58
CA GLY A 186 -15.41 -7.04 -18.45
C GLY A 186 -15.70 -6.65 -17.00
N ILE A 187 -15.00 -7.24 -16.03
CA ILE A 187 -15.20 -6.97 -14.60
C ILE A 187 -14.20 -5.91 -14.14
N HIS A 188 -14.70 -4.91 -13.42
CA HIS A 188 -13.90 -3.80 -12.89
C HIS A 188 -13.79 -3.88 -11.38
N VAL A 189 -12.56 -3.72 -10.87
CA VAL A 189 -12.22 -3.74 -9.44
C VAL A 189 -11.38 -2.54 -9.01
N ILE A 190 -10.90 -1.71 -9.94
CA ILE A 190 -10.23 -0.44 -9.63
C ILE A 190 -11.21 0.72 -9.66
N ASN A 191 -10.88 1.79 -8.92
CA ASN A 191 -11.67 3.02 -8.87
C ASN A 191 -13.14 2.83 -8.45
N LEU A 192 -13.44 1.75 -7.72
CA LEU A 192 -14.76 1.49 -7.17
C LEU A 192 -15.09 2.50 -6.06
N THR A 193 -16.36 2.85 -5.97
CA THR A 193 -16.91 3.50 -4.78
C THR A 193 -16.89 2.53 -3.59
N PRO A 194 -16.95 3.05 -2.34
CA PRO A 194 -17.19 2.25 -1.14
C PRO A 194 -18.27 1.19 -1.26
N GLU A 195 -19.39 1.52 -1.89
CA GLU A 195 -20.56 0.66 -2.01
C GLU A 195 -20.34 -0.42 -3.06
N GLU A 196 -19.80 -0.06 -4.23
CA GLU A 196 -19.45 -1.02 -5.28
C GLU A 196 -18.42 -2.05 -4.80
N ALA A 197 -17.39 -1.61 -4.06
CA ALA A 197 -16.41 -2.53 -3.48
C ALA A 197 -17.06 -3.48 -2.47
N THR A 198 -17.98 -2.98 -1.64
CA THR A 198 -18.74 -3.79 -0.67
C THR A 198 -19.62 -4.84 -1.38
N ASN A 199 -20.33 -4.42 -2.43
CA ASN A 199 -21.17 -5.32 -3.25
C ASN A 199 -20.31 -6.39 -3.94
N PHE A 200 -19.16 -6.02 -4.51
CA PHE A 200 -18.24 -6.97 -5.10
C PHE A 200 -17.80 -8.03 -4.08
N ILE A 201 -17.35 -7.63 -2.89
CA ILE A 201 -16.90 -8.55 -1.83
C ILE A 201 -18.02 -9.51 -1.42
N LYS A 202 -19.26 -9.00 -1.31
CA LYS A 202 -20.43 -9.78 -0.91
C LYS A 202 -20.86 -10.83 -1.94
N GLU A 203 -20.77 -10.50 -3.22
CA GLU A 203 -21.34 -11.32 -4.30
C GLU A 203 -20.33 -12.23 -4.98
N HIS A 204 -19.05 -11.81 -5.00
CA HIS A 204 -18.04 -12.45 -5.82
C HIS A 204 -17.73 -13.89 -5.35
N PRO A 205 -17.72 -14.88 -6.28
CA PRO A 205 -17.67 -16.30 -5.93
C PRO A 205 -16.30 -16.83 -5.51
N LYS A 206 -15.21 -16.10 -5.75
CA LYS A 206 -13.86 -16.53 -5.35
C LYS A 206 -13.36 -15.70 -4.16
N PHE A 207 -13.10 -16.37 -3.04
CA PHE A 207 -12.66 -15.69 -1.82
C PHE A 207 -11.35 -14.91 -2.01
N SER A 208 -10.38 -15.46 -2.74
CA SER A 208 -9.08 -14.81 -2.97
C SER A 208 -9.22 -13.45 -3.67
N GLU A 209 -10.07 -13.36 -4.69
CA GLU A 209 -10.33 -12.11 -5.43
C GLU A 209 -11.08 -11.10 -4.54
N ALA A 210 -12.08 -11.57 -3.78
CA ALA A 210 -12.81 -10.74 -2.81
C ALA A 210 -11.89 -10.21 -1.69
N LEU A 211 -10.93 -11.01 -1.22
CA LEU A 211 -9.95 -10.62 -0.21
C LEU A 211 -9.04 -9.51 -0.72
N ILE A 212 -8.54 -9.60 -1.94
CA ILE A 212 -7.71 -8.55 -2.57
C ILE A 212 -8.49 -7.22 -2.61
N VAL A 213 -9.76 -7.25 -3.03
CA VAL A 213 -10.60 -6.04 -3.06
C VAL A 213 -10.86 -5.52 -1.64
N SER A 214 -11.17 -6.39 -0.68
CA SER A 214 -11.34 -5.98 0.72
C SER A 214 -10.10 -5.28 1.28
N GLU A 215 -8.91 -5.83 1.07
CA GLU A 215 -7.66 -5.27 1.58
C GLU A 215 -7.33 -3.92 0.92
N ALA A 216 -7.51 -3.80 -0.40
CA ALA A 216 -7.19 -2.60 -1.16
C ALA A 216 -8.12 -1.42 -0.87
N TYR A 217 -9.40 -1.68 -0.59
CA TYR A 217 -10.39 -0.66 -0.20
C TYR A 217 -10.60 -0.52 1.31
N ASN A 218 -9.85 -1.28 2.12
CA ASN A 218 -9.93 -1.33 3.58
C ASN A 218 -11.35 -1.67 4.10
N ARG A 219 -12.00 -2.68 3.50
CA ARG A 219 -13.39 -3.12 3.76
C ARG A 219 -13.47 -4.43 4.57
N ASN A 220 -12.75 -4.48 5.70
CA ASN A 220 -12.62 -5.70 6.50
C ASN A 220 -13.89 -6.13 7.27
N ALA A 221 -14.93 -5.29 7.34
CA ALA A 221 -16.15 -5.55 8.11
C ALA A 221 -17.27 -6.22 7.29
N VAL A 222 -17.06 -6.50 6.00
CA VAL A 222 -18.11 -6.94 5.07
C VAL A 222 -18.30 -8.46 5.07
N TRP A 223 -17.48 -9.20 5.80
CA TRP A 223 -17.47 -10.67 5.74
C TRP A 223 -18.78 -11.32 6.20
N SER A 224 -19.53 -10.73 7.13
CA SER A 224 -20.83 -11.28 7.55
C SER A 224 -21.85 -11.29 6.40
N GLU A 225 -21.84 -10.26 5.54
CA GLU A 225 -22.68 -10.20 4.36
C GLU A 225 -22.24 -11.20 3.30
N ALA A 226 -20.93 -11.33 3.08
CA ALA A 226 -20.39 -12.31 2.15
C ALA A 226 -20.69 -13.75 2.61
N LEU A 227 -20.54 -14.06 3.90
CA LEU A 227 -20.90 -15.37 4.46
C LEU A 227 -22.40 -15.65 4.32
N CYS A 228 -23.26 -14.67 4.60
CA CYS A 228 -24.70 -14.82 4.45
C CYS A 228 -25.06 -15.12 2.99
N ASN A 229 -24.52 -14.34 2.05
CA ASN A 229 -24.80 -14.53 0.64
C ASN A 229 -24.19 -15.83 0.08
N ARG A 230 -22.88 -16.01 0.20
CA ARG A 230 -22.16 -17.15 -0.41
C ARG A 230 -22.50 -18.49 0.24
N ILE A 231 -22.67 -18.53 1.57
CA ILE A 231 -22.83 -19.80 2.29
C ILE A 231 -24.29 -20.07 2.61
N ILE A 232 -24.99 -19.15 3.26
CA ILE A 232 -26.37 -19.41 3.70
C ILE A 232 -27.30 -19.49 2.48
N ILE A 233 -27.22 -18.53 1.56
CA ILE A 233 -28.09 -18.50 0.37
C ILE A 233 -27.62 -19.51 -0.68
N HIS A 234 -26.33 -19.45 -1.07
CA HIS A 234 -25.80 -20.23 -2.19
C HIS A 234 -25.17 -21.58 -1.83
N GLY A 235 -24.93 -21.88 -0.56
CA GLY A 235 -24.36 -23.17 -0.14
C GLY A 235 -22.90 -23.39 -0.57
N ASP A 236 -22.14 -22.33 -0.84
CA ASP A 236 -20.76 -22.41 -1.31
C ASP A 236 -19.77 -22.66 -0.14
N PHE A 237 -19.67 -23.92 0.29
CA PHE A 237 -18.75 -24.30 1.37
C PHE A 237 -17.28 -24.37 0.92
N ARG A 238 -16.99 -24.34 -0.39
CA ARG A 238 -15.62 -24.19 -0.89
C ARG A 238 -15.11 -22.79 -0.57
N TYR A 239 -15.94 -21.78 -0.79
CA TYR A 239 -15.65 -20.40 -0.36
C TYR A 239 -15.36 -20.30 1.14
N LEU A 240 -16.14 -20.99 1.99
CA LEU A 240 -15.91 -21.02 3.43
C LEU A 240 -14.55 -21.64 3.79
N GLN A 241 -14.16 -22.71 3.10
CA GLN A 241 -12.89 -23.38 3.33
C GLN A 241 -11.71 -22.44 3.02
N ASP A 242 -11.75 -21.74 1.90
CA ASP A 242 -10.75 -20.75 1.51
C ASP A 242 -10.72 -19.57 2.49
N LEU A 243 -11.90 -19.08 2.90
CA LEU A 243 -12.02 -17.97 3.85
C LEU A 243 -11.35 -18.30 5.19
N LYS A 244 -11.54 -19.52 5.70
CA LYS A 244 -10.97 -19.95 6.99
C LYS A 244 -9.44 -19.98 7.02
N ALA A 245 -8.78 -20.02 5.87
CA ALA A 245 -7.31 -19.97 5.81
C ALA A 245 -6.77 -18.57 6.14
N TYR A 246 -7.58 -17.52 5.98
CA TYR A 246 -7.17 -16.13 6.15
C TYR A 246 -7.96 -15.39 7.25
N ILE A 247 -9.22 -15.78 7.46
CA ILE A 247 -10.15 -15.12 8.39
C ILE A 247 -10.59 -16.10 9.46
N ARG A 248 -10.42 -15.71 10.72
CA ARG A 248 -10.90 -16.48 11.86
C ARG A 248 -12.41 -16.35 11.98
N LEU A 249 -13.12 -17.47 11.87
CA LEU A 249 -14.54 -17.56 12.25
C LEU A 249 -14.68 -17.45 13.77
N ASN A 250 -14.82 -16.22 14.26
CA ASN A 250 -15.09 -15.95 15.66
C ASN A 250 -16.62 -15.93 15.92
N PRO A 251 -17.06 -16.06 17.18
CA PRO A 251 -18.47 -16.03 17.53
C PRO A 251 -19.21 -14.81 16.99
N SER A 252 -18.60 -13.61 17.06
CA SER A 252 -19.23 -12.37 16.59
C SER A 252 -19.56 -12.41 15.10
N LEU A 253 -18.62 -12.87 14.25
CA LEU A 253 -18.84 -12.96 12.81
C LEU A 253 -19.99 -13.93 12.47
N ILE A 254 -20.10 -15.03 13.21
CA ILE A 254 -21.20 -15.99 13.03
C ILE A 254 -22.53 -15.36 13.45
N ILE A 255 -22.59 -14.71 14.61
CA ILE A 255 -23.79 -14.01 15.09
C ILE A 255 -24.22 -12.97 14.06
N ASP A 256 -23.31 -12.11 13.61
CA ASP A 256 -23.59 -11.07 12.61
C ASP A 256 -24.11 -11.67 11.29
N THR A 257 -23.55 -12.82 10.87
CA THR A 257 -24.00 -13.54 9.67
C THR A 257 -25.42 -14.08 9.83
N ILE A 258 -25.75 -14.63 11.00
CA ILE A 258 -27.08 -15.16 11.29
C ILE A 258 -28.10 -14.02 11.44
N ASP A 259 -27.72 -12.90 12.03
CA ASP A 259 -28.59 -11.73 12.15
C ASP A 259 -28.89 -11.11 10.77
N ARG A 260 -27.90 -11.09 9.87
CA ARG A 260 -28.12 -10.75 8.45
C ARG A 260 -29.14 -11.69 7.79
N TYR A 261 -29.03 -13.01 8.03
CA TYR A 261 -30.02 -13.98 7.54
C TYR A 261 -31.42 -13.72 8.11
N LYS A 262 -31.56 -13.42 9.41
CA LYS A 262 -32.86 -13.15 10.05
C LYS A 262 -33.58 -11.98 9.39
N GLN A 263 -32.84 -10.93 9.03
CA GLN A 263 -33.33 -9.71 8.38
C GLN A 263 -33.74 -9.90 6.92
N MET A 264 -33.42 -11.05 6.29
CA MET A 264 -33.80 -11.30 4.91
C MET A 264 -35.31 -11.48 4.75
N THR A 265 -35.87 -10.87 3.70
CA THR A 265 -37.28 -11.02 3.32
C THR A 265 -37.56 -12.35 2.63
N GLN A 266 -36.63 -12.83 1.80
CA GLN A 266 -36.73 -14.10 1.09
C GLN A 266 -35.72 -15.09 1.66
N LYS A 267 -36.20 -16.24 2.13
CA LYS A 267 -35.37 -17.30 2.74
C LYS A 267 -35.51 -18.57 1.92
N PRO A 268 -34.54 -18.90 1.05
CA PRO A 268 -34.51 -20.17 0.35
C PRO A 268 -34.62 -21.35 1.33
N PRO A 269 -35.28 -22.47 0.95
CA PRO A 269 -35.53 -23.59 1.86
C PRO A 269 -34.24 -24.23 2.38
N GLN A 270 -33.18 -24.22 1.57
CA GLN A 270 -31.86 -24.75 1.89
C GLN A 270 -31.06 -23.95 2.93
N CYS A 271 -31.50 -22.73 3.29
CA CYS A 271 -30.73 -21.85 4.17
C CYS A 271 -30.53 -22.45 5.56
N LEU A 272 -31.55 -23.08 6.15
CA LEU A 272 -31.43 -23.68 7.48
C LEU A 272 -30.44 -24.85 7.49
N ASP A 273 -30.40 -25.67 6.44
CA ASP A 273 -29.44 -26.76 6.31
C ASP A 273 -28.01 -26.23 6.10
N ASN A 274 -27.86 -25.15 5.34
CA ASN A 274 -26.58 -24.47 5.20
C ASN A 274 -26.11 -23.85 6.52
N ILE A 275 -27.03 -23.28 7.31
CA ILE A 275 -26.71 -22.77 8.65
C ILE A 275 -26.26 -23.91 9.56
N LYS A 276 -26.96 -25.05 9.59
CA LYS A 276 -26.52 -26.23 10.37
C LYS A 276 -25.08 -26.62 10.01
N LYS A 277 -24.76 -26.72 8.71
CA LYS A 277 -23.40 -27.01 8.24
C LYS A 277 -22.40 -25.93 8.64
N LEU A 278 -22.75 -24.65 8.53
CA LEU A 278 -21.89 -23.54 8.97
C LEU A 278 -21.55 -23.64 10.47
N LEU A 279 -22.55 -23.94 11.31
CA LEU A 279 -22.39 -24.08 12.76
C LEU A 279 -21.42 -25.21 13.13
N THR A 280 -21.38 -26.32 12.39
CA THR A 280 -20.39 -27.39 12.62
C THR A 280 -18.93 -26.94 12.43
N HIS A 281 -18.70 -25.82 11.72
CA HIS A 281 -17.37 -25.23 11.58
C HIS A 281 -17.00 -24.25 12.71
N CYS A 282 -17.95 -23.93 13.59
CA CYS A 282 -17.69 -23.15 14.80
C CYS A 282 -17.08 -24.04 15.87
N LYS A 283 -16.08 -23.54 16.62
CA LYS A 283 -15.52 -24.28 17.77
C LYS A 283 -16.32 -24.07 19.06
N ASP A 284 -17.15 -23.05 19.11
CA ASP A 284 -17.90 -22.66 20.31
C ASP A 284 -19.23 -23.43 20.39
N ILE A 285 -19.22 -24.52 21.16
CA ILE A 285 -20.38 -25.40 21.36
C ILE A 285 -21.55 -24.64 22.00
N ARG A 286 -21.26 -23.71 22.92
CA ARG A 286 -22.28 -22.91 23.59
C ARG A 286 -23.02 -22.02 22.59
N LEU A 287 -22.27 -21.40 21.68
CA LEU A 287 -22.85 -20.60 20.59
C LEU A 287 -23.68 -21.48 19.64
N GLN A 288 -23.16 -22.64 19.24
CA GLN A 288 -23.89 -23.57 18.37
C GLN A 288 -25.24 -23.95 18.98
N TYR A 289 -25.26 -24.26 20.27
CA TYR A 289 -26.48 -24.62 20.99
C TYR A 289 -27.47 -23.45 21.10
N GLN A 290 -26.97 -22.25 21.44
CA GLN A 290 -27.81 -21.05 21.55
C GLN A 290 -28.47 -20.70 20.21
N LEU A 291 -27.70 -20.67 19.12
CA LEU A 291 -28.22 -20.38 17.78
C LEU A 291 -29.11 -21.50 17.26
N GLY A 292 -28.80 -22.76 17.60
CA GLY A 292 -29.63 -23.92 17.30
C GLY A 292 -31.03 -23.78 17.90
N LYS A 293 -31.12 -23.42 19.19
CA LYS A 293 -32.40 -23.14 19.87
C LYS A 293 -33.13 -21.94 19.26
N GLU A 294 -32.42 -20.84 19.00
CA GLU A 294 -33.01 -19.63 18.42
C GLU A 294 -33.61 -19.84 17.03
N LEU A 295 -32.99 -20.70 16.21
CA LEU A 295 -33.44 -21.01 14.86
C LEU A 295 -34.30 -22.29 14.76
N GLU A 296 -34.70 -22.84 15.91
CA GLU A 296 -35.53 -24.06 16.02
C GLU A 296 -34.97 -25.29 15.29
N LEU A 297 -33.65 -25.45 15.26
CA LEU A 297 -32.95 -26.54 14.56
C LEU A 297 -32.95 -27.84 15.38
N LYS A 298 -34.13 -28.43 15.60
CA LYS A 298 -34.34 -29.58 16.50
C LYS A 298 -33.38 -30.75 16.25
N ASP A 299 -33.23 -31.19 15.00
CA ASP A 299 -32.35 -32.32 14.65
C ASP A 299 -30.86 -32.02 14.92
N PHE A 300 -30.47 -30.75 14.86
CA PHE A 300 -29.10 -30.33 15.14
C PHE A 300 -28.85 -30.25 16.64
N ILE A 301 -29.84 -29.78 17.40
CA ILE A 301 -29.79 -29.75 18.87
C ILE A 301 -29.68 -31.17 19.43
N THR A 302 -30.50 -32.10 18.95
CA THR A 302 -30.43 -33.51 19.41
C THR A 302 -29.08 -34.14 19.07
N GLN A 303 -28.52 -33.87 17.89
CA GLN A 303 -27.16 -34.32 17.55
C GLN A 303 -26.08 -33.77 18.49
N LEU A 304 -26.23 -32.53 18.96
CA LEU A 304 -25.30 -31.94 19.93
C LEU A 304 -25.46 -32.57 21.32
N GLU A 305 -26.71 -32.81 21.75
CA GLU A 305 -27.05 -33.41 23.04
C GLU A 305 -26.67 -34.90 23.13
N ASP A 306 -26.77 -35.65 22.04
CA ASP A 306 -26.38 -37.07 21.98
C ASP A 306 -24.86 -37.27 21.75
N GLY A 307 -24.15 -36.19 21.43
CA GLY A 307 -22.73 -36.21 21.12
C GLY A 307 -21.80 -36.23 22.34
N SER A 308 -20.49 -36.15 22.07
CA SER A 308 -19.44 -36.09 23.10
C SER A 308 -19.52 -34.87 24.04
N ASN A 309 -20.38 -33.90 23.72
CA ASN A 309 -20.53 -32.64 24.44
C ASN A 309 -21.77 -32.61 25.35
N SER A 310 -22.49 -33.75 25.51
CA SER A 310 -23.77 -33.82 26.24
C SER A 310 -23.68 -33.26 27.66
N ALA A 311 -22.65 -33.65 28.42
CA ALA A 311 -22.45 -33.21 29.79
C ALA A 311 -22.28 -31.68 29.91
N TYR A 312 -21.60 -31.06 28.95
CA TYR A 312 -21.42 -29.60 28.90
C TYR A 312 -22.73 -28.88 28.56
N ILE A 313 -23.54 -29.46 27.66
CA ILE A 313 -24.84 -28.88 27.26
C ILE A 313 -25.85 -28.97 28.42
N LEU A 314 -25.89 -30.11 29.13
CA LEU A 314 -26.73 -30.29 30.31
C LEU A 314 -26.37 -29.29 31.42
N ASP A 315 -25.09 -29.00 31.63
CA ASP A 315 -24.63 -27.97 32.58
C ASP A 315 -25.09 -26.56 32.14
N LEU A 316 -25.01 -26.24 30.84
CA LEU A 316 -25.53 -24.98 30.30
C LEU A 316 -27.04 -24.81 30.50
N GLU A 317 -27.82 -25.90 30.40
CA GLU A 317 -29.25 -25.90 30.68
C GLU A 317 -29.53 -25.73 32.18
N ALA A 318 -28.80 -26.45 33.03
CA ALA A 318 -28.93 -26.37 34.49
C ALA A 318 -28.63 -24.95 35.00
N LEU A 319 -27.60 -24.29 34.47
CA LEU A 319 -27.25 -22.91 34.82
C LEU A 319 -28.33 -21.89 34.41
N ARG A 320 -29.06 -22.14 33.30
CA ARG A 320 -30.22 -21.31 32.92
C ARG A 320 -31.47 -21.62 33.75
N GLY A 321 -31.71 -22.88 34.10
CA GLY A 321 -32.79 -23.27 35.03
C GLY A 321 -32.58 -22.69 36.44
N SER A 322 -31.33 -22.52 36.85
CA SER A 322 -30.95 -21.92 38.14
C SER A 322 -31.21 -20.43 38.22
N SER A 323 -31.21 -19.70 37.08
CA SER A 323 -31.55 -18.26 37.05
C SER A 323 -33.04 -17.96 37.25
N HIS A 324 -33.89 -18.99 37.37
CA HIS A 324 -35.30 -18.87 37.80
C HIS A 324 -35.53 -19.19 39.28
N PHE A 325 -34.49 -19.53 40.04
CA PHE A 325 -34.56 -19.75 41.49
C PHE A 325 -33.48 -18.96 42.23
N SER A 326 -33.72 -17.66 42.41
CA SER A 326 -33.18 -16.91 43.55
C SER A 326 -33.98 -15.62 43.72
N PHE A 327 -34.56 -15.54 44.92
CA PHE A 327 -35.36 -14.46 45.51
C PHE A 327 -34.64 -13.11 45.58
#